data_AF-A0A4R6SEC8-F1
#
_entry.id   AF-A0A4R6SEC8-F1
#
_cell.length_a   1.000
_cell.length_b   1.000
_cell.length_c   1.000
_cell.angle_alpha   90.00
_cell.angle_beta   90.00
_cell.angle_gamma   90.00
#
_symmetry.space_group_name_H-M   'P 1'
#
loop_
_entity.id
_entity.type
_entity.pdbx_description
1 polymer ?
#
loop_
_entity_poly.entity_id
_entity_poly.type
_entity_poly.pdbx_seq_one_letter_code
_entity_poly.pdbx_strand_id
1 'polypeptide(L)'
;MRKVILLVVAGLLVLTGSAQAMSGGTPVRNDVPWVATLALKGDQPLLQRAGCGGALITPDRVLTAAHCLDGVDPAIFEVHLNARVLSGDPGVVRGIRAVSVLPGYEILPSPVDPDNVNWSSAKDDLAVIHLDRSVAIAPVPIAPWRPRAGTAISLFSHGTTGDAWRSSR
;
A
#
# COMPACT_ATOMS: atom_id res chain seq x y z
N MET A 1 65.67 5.92 -4.99
CA MET A 1 64.32 5.96 -5.63
C MET A 1 63.27 5.71 -4.56
N ARG A 2 62.53 6.75 -4.12
CA ARG A 2 61.50 6.64 -3.06
C ARG A 2 60.20 6.15 -3.69
N LYS A 3 59.70 4.97 -3.28
CA LYS A 3 58.38 4.47 -3.67
C LYS A 3 57.32 5.15 -2.80
N VAL A 4 56.47 5.96 -3.42
CA VAL A 4 55.27 6.53 -2.78
C VAL A 4 54.16 5.49 -2.92
N ILE A 5 53.66 4.98 -1.80
CA ILE A 5 52.48 4.11 -1.76
C ILE A 5 51.27 5.03 -1.57
N LEU A 6 50.47 5.20 -2.62
CA LEU A 6 49.16 5.84 -2.52
C LEU A 6 48.16 4.84 -1.91
N LEU A 7 47.74 5.11 -0.67
CA LEU A 7 46.59 4.46 -0.05
C LEU A 7 45.32 5.07 -0.64
N VAL A 8 44.62 4.33 -1.50
CA VAL A 8 43.28 4.68 -1.97
C VAL A 8 42.29 4.24 -0.89
N VAL A 9 41.79 5.20 -0.11
CA VAL A 9 40.65 4.97 0.79
C VAL A 9 39.39 5.01 -0.06
N ALA A 10 38.87 3.83 -0.41
CA ALA A 10 37.55 3.71 -1.02
C ALA A 10 36.48 3.97 0.05
N GLY A 11 35.97 5.21 0.11
CA GLY A 11 34.84 5.55 0.96
C GLY A 11 33.57 4.86 0.44
N LEU A 12 32.97 3.98 1.25
CA LEU A 12 31.62 3.49 1.02
C LEU A 12 30.66 4.68 1.13
N LEU A 13 30.19 5.21 0.01
CA LEU A 13 29.01 6.07 -0.02
C LEU A 13 27.79 5.20 0.30
N VAL A 14 27.32 5.25 1.54
CA VAL A 14 26.00 4.74 1.90
C VAL A 14 24.98 5.72 1.32
N LEU A 15 24.44 5.41 0.14
CA LEU A 15 23.28 6.09 -0.41
C LEU A 15 22.08 5.77 0.48
N THR A 16 21.79 6.65 1.44
CA THR A 16 20.56 6.60 2.22
C THR A 16 19.41 7.00 1.30
N GLY A 17 18.80 6.00 0.64
CA GLY A 17 17.58 6.22 -0.13
C GLY A 17 16.51 6.82 0.78
N SER A 18 15.82 7.85 0.30
CA SER A 18 14.70 8.46 1.02
C SER A 18 13.69 7.37 1.40
N ALA A 19 13.41 7.21 2.69
CA ALA A 19 12.32 6.35 3.12
C ALA A 19 11.03 6.87 2.45
N GLN A 20 10.37 6.01 1.68
CA GLN A 20 9.05 6.30 1.12
C GLN A 20 8.09 6.41 2.31
N ALA A 21 7.66 7.64 2.60
CA ALA A 21 6.67 7.93 3.61
C ALA A 21 5.51 8.65 2.93
N MET A 22 4.33 8.52 3.51
CA MET A 22 3.22 9.41 3.16
C MET A 22 3.66 10.87 3.31
N SER A 23 3.27 11.74 2.37
CA SER A 23 3.55 13.18 2.46
C SER A 23 2.97 13.74 3.77
N GLY A 24 3.82 14.37 4.58
CA GLY A 24 3.46 14.89 5.91
C GLY A 24 3.24 13.82 7.00
N GLY A 25 3.50 12.54 6.70
CA GLY A 25 3.39 11.44 7.65
C GLY A 25 4.60 11.31 8.58
N THR A 26 4.46 10.49 9.62
CA THR A 26 5.57 10.09 10.49
C THR A 26 5.64 8.57 10.60
N PRO A 27 6.82 7.97 10.85
CA PRO A 27 6.93 6.54 11.04
C PRO A 27 6.02 6.04 12.18
N VAL A 28 5.28 4.96 11.92
CA VAL A 28 4.34 4.40 12.89
C VAL A 28 5.10 3.70 14.02
N ARG A 29 4.98 4.22 15.24
CA ARG A 29 5.66 3.69 16.43
C ARG A 29 4.96 2.48 17.05
N ASN A 30 3.62 2.45 16.99
CA ASN A 30 2.80 1.37 17.53
C ASN A 30 2.45 0.34 16.46
N ASP A 31 2.07 -0.87 16.86
CA ASP A 31 1.63 -1.90 15.92
C ASP A 31 0.26 -1.56 15.34
N VAL A 32 0.16 -1.63 14.01
CA VAL A 32 -1.09 -1.49 13.24
C VAL A 32 -1.25 -2.71 12.33
N PRO A 33 -1.39 -3.91 12.93
CA PRO A 33 -1.13 -5.16 12.21
C PRO A 33 -2.19 -5.50 11.16
N TRP A 34 -3.35 -4.83 11.20
CA TRP A 34 -4.41 -4.94 10.21
C TRP A 34 -4.11 -4.22 8.89
N VAL A 35 -3.07 -3.39 8.80
CA VAL A 35 -2.68 -2.73 7.53
C VAL A 35 -2.28 -3.81 6.53
N ALA A 36 -2.94 -3.78 5.37
CA ALA A 36 -2.68 -4.66 4.26
C ALA A 36 -2.05 -3.90 3.09
N THR A 37 -1.10 -4.53 2.43
CA THR A 37 -0.52 -4.08 1.16
C THR A 37 -0.89 -5.09 0.08
N LEU A 38 -1.47 -4.61 -1.02
CA LEU A 38 -1.73 -5.39 -2.23
C LEU A 38 -0.55 -5.26 -3.18
N ALA A 39 -0.01 -6.41 -3.59
CA ALA A 39 1.11 -6.46 -4.52
C ALA A 39 0.86 -7.50 -5.62
N LEU A 40 1.39 -7.25 -6.81
CA LEU A 40 1.46 -8.27 -7.86
C LEU A 40 2.39 -9.40 -7.41
N LYS A 41 2.04 -10.66 -7.59
CA LYS A 41 2.95 -11.80 -7.33
C LYS A 41 4.21 -11.69 -8.18
N GLY A 42 5.35 -12.13 -7.63
CA GLY A 42 6.61 -12.24 -8.36
C GLY A 42 7.83 -12.07 -7.46
N ASP A 43 9.01 -12.23 -8.06
CA ASP A 43 10.29 -12.27 -7.35
C ASP A 43 10.94 -10.90 -7.14
N GLN A 44 10.36 -9.84 -7.72
CA GLN A 44 10.84 -8.48 -7.49
C GLN A 44 10.62 -8.06 -6.04
N PRO A 45 11.43 -7.12 -5.51
CA PRO A 45 11.24 -6.59 -4.16
C PRO A 45 9.81 -6.09 -3.94
N LEU A 46 9.22 -6.37 -2.77
CA LEU A 46 7.83 -5.97 -2.45
C LEU A 46 7.60 -4.47 -2.66
N LEU A 47 8.57 -3.62 -2.30
CA LEU A 47 8.51 -2.18 -2.56
C LEU A 47 8.20 -1.82 -4.03
N GLN A 48 8.64 -2.64 -4.99
CA GLN A 48 8.42 -2.40 -6.42
C GLN A 48 7.10 -3.01 -6.93
N ARG A 49 6.53 -3.97 -6.20
CA ARG A 49 5.30 -4.67 -6.58
C ARG A 49 4.05 -4.15 -5.88
N ALA A 50 4.21 -3.43 -4.77
CA ALA A 50 3.14 -2.87 -3.96
C ALA A 50 2.42 -1.73 -4.71
N GLY A 51 1.11 -1.88 -4.91
CA GLY A 51 0.29 -0.88 -5.62
C GLY A 51 -0.81 -0.28 -4.75
N CYS A 52 -1.55 -1.13 -4.03
CA CYS A 52 -2.72 -0.71 -3.25
C CYS A 52 -2.57 -1.01 -1.76
N GLY A 53 -3.37 -0.32 -0.95
CA GLY A 53 -3.54 -0.60 0.47
C GLY A 53 -4.84 -1.34 0.78
N GLY A 54 -5.00 -1.73 2.03
CA GLY A 54 -6.25 -2.29 2.56
C GLY A 54 -6.21 -2.44 4.07
N ALA A 55 -7.30 -2.96 4.63
CA ALA A 55 -7.42 -3.24 6.06
C ALA A 55 -8.04 -4.61 6.31
N LEU A 56 -7.42 -5.42 7.17
CA LEU A 56 -7.99 -6.67 7.66
C LEU A 56 -9.19 -6.37 8.56
N ILE A 57 -10.38 -6.82 8.16
CA ILE A 57 -11.65 -6.59 8.88
C ILE A 57 -12.21 -7.86 9.54
N THR A 58 -11.79 -9.03 9.07
CA THR A 58 -11.99 -10.35 9.70
C THR A 58 -10.73 -11.18 9.49
N PRO A 59 -10.53 -12.32 10.18
CA PRO A 59 -9.34 -13.15 10.01
C PRO A 59 -9.06 -13.61 8.56
N ASP A 60 -10.04 -13.54 7.67
CA ASP A 60 -9.98 -13.99 6.28
C ASP A 60 -10.42 -12.94 5.26
N ARG A 61 -10.66 -11.67 5.66
CA ARG A 61 -11.16 -10.62 4.77
C ARG A 61 -10.40 -9.31 4.90
N VAL A 62 -10.03 -8.76 3.76
CA VAL A 62 -9.42 -7.43 3.63
C VAL A 62 -10.36 -6.51 2.88
N LEU A 63 -10.63 -5.34 3.46
CA LEU A 63 -11.36 -4.25 2.82
C LEU A 63 -10.37 -3.38 2.03
N THR A 64 -10.70 -3.03 0.80
CA THR A 64 -9.89 -2.17 -0.08
C THR A 64 -10.79 -1.38 -1.04
N ALA A 65 -10.19 -0.61 -1.95
CA ALA A 65 -10.88 0.08 -3.02
C ALA A 65 -11.22 -0.89 -4.17
N ALA A 66 -12.34 -0.65 -4.86
CA ALA A 66 -12.74 -1.46 -6.02
C ALA A 66 -11.80 -1.25 -7.21
N HIS A 67 -11.33 -0.03 -7.44
CA HIS A 67 -10.41 0.27 -8.56
C HIS A 67 -9.07 -0.48 -8.47
N CYS A 68 -8.68 -0.93 -7.27
CA CYS A 68 -7.49 -1.76 -7.09
C CYS A 68 -7.61 -3.16 -7.72
N LEU A 69 -8.84 -3.61 -7.97
CA LEU A 69 -9.18 -4.97 -8.39
C LEU A 69 -10.02 -4.99 -9.66
N ASP A 70 -10.40 -3.82 -10.17
CA ASP A 70 -11.22 -3.70 -11.37
C ASP A 70 -10.42 -4.06 -12.64
N GLY A 71 -11.05 -4.80 -13.55
CA GLY A 71 -10.45 -5.20 -14.82
C GLY A 71 -9.21 -6.11 -14.74
N VAL A 72 -8.84 -6.60 -13.55
CA VAL A 72 -7.65 -7.43 -13.31
C VAL A 72 -8.01 -8.79 -12.72
N ASP A 73 -7.24 -9.82 -13.09
CA ASP A 73 -7.41 -11.16 -12.48
C ASP A 73 -6.88 -11.15 -11.04
N PRO A 74 -7.73 -11.36 -10.01
CA PRO A 74 -7.28 -11.37 -8.62
C PRO A 74 -6.18 -12.40 -8.32
N ALA A 75 -6.05 -13.45 -9.14
CA ALA A 75 -5.03 -14.48 -8.95
C ALA A 75 -3.60 -13.96 -9.16
N ILE A 76 -3.42 -12.82 -9.84
CA ILE A 76 -2.09 -12.20 -10.03
C ILE A 76 -1.62 -11.44 -8.79
N PHE A 77 -2.49 -11.21 -7.79
CA PHE A 77 -2.16 -10.47 -6.58
C PHE A 77 -1.88 -11.39 -5.38
N GLU A 78 -1.13 -10.83 -4.44
CA GLU A 78 -0.97 -11.33 -3.08
C GLU A 78 -1.16 -10.17 -2.08
N VAL A 79 -1.57 -10.54 -0.86
CA VAL A 79 -1.80 -9.62 0.24
C VAL A 79 -0.71 -9.78 1.28
N HIS A 80 -0.06 -8.68 1.64
CA HIS A 80 0.92 -8.60 2.70
C HIS A 80 0.32 -7.89 3.91
N LEU A 81 0.10 -8.63 4.99
CA LEU A 81 -0.46 -8.12 6.24
C LEU A 81 0.64 -7.85 7.25
N ASN A 82 0.54 -6.75 7.99
CA ASN A 82 1.54 -6.33 8.98
C ASN A 82 2.96 -6.18 8.39
N ALA A 83 3.08 -5.90 7.09
CA ALA A 83 4.35 -5.50 6.49
C ALA A 83 4.68 -4.08 6.96
N ARG A 84 5.77 -3.87 7.70
CA ARG A 84 6.12 -2.53 8.21
C ARG A 84 7.11 -1.79 7.31
N VAL A 85 7.96 -2.54 6.61
CA VAL A 85 9.04 -2.01 5.77
C VAL A 85 9.05 -2.81 4.48
N LEU A 86 8.48 -2.26 3.40
CA LEU A 86 8.33 -2.98 2.13
C LEU A 86 9.64 -3.46 1.50
N SER A 87 10.80 -2.92 1.91
CA SER A 87 12.12 -3.34 1.42
C SER A 87 12.75 -4.50 2.20
N GLY A 88 12.20 -4.92 3.35
CA GLY A 88 12.85 -5.92 4.19
C GLY A 88 11.94 -6.72 5.14
N ASP A 89 10.67 -6.35 5.25
CA ASP A 89 9.67 -7.02 6.07
C ASP A 89 8.37 -7.20 5.26
N PRO A 90 8.17 -8.37 4.64
CA PRO A 90 6.98 -8.65 3.85
C PRO A 90 5.75 -8.99 4.71
N GLY A 91 5.89 -9.06 6.04
CA GLY A 91 4.80 -9.47 6.92
C GLY A 91 4.26 -10.87 6.63
N VAL A 92 2.95 -11.05 6.85
CA VAL A 92 2.23 -12.31 6.57
C VAL A 92 1.62 -12.27 5.17
N VAL A 93 2.06 -13.18 4.30
CA VAL A 93 1.59 -13.26 2.92
C VAL A 93 0.37 -14.16 2.79
N ARG A 94 -0.64 -13.73 2.03
CA ARG A 94 -1.84 -14.50 1.68
C ARG A 94 -2.20 -14.35 0.22
N GLY A 95 -2.68 -15.44 -0.37
CA GLY A 95 -3.29 -15.41 -1.69
C GLY A 95 -4.72 -14.88 -1.62
N ILE A 96 -5.27 -14.57 -2.79
CA ILE A 96 -6.67 -14.18 -2.95
C ILE A 96 -7.46 -15.37 -3.50
N ARG A 97 -8.53 -15.78 -2.81
CA ARG A 97 -9.46 -16.83 -3.28
C ARG A 97 -10.64 -16.26 -4.04
N ALA A 98 -11.12 -15.08 -3.65
CA ALA A 98 -12.22 -14.39 -4.29
C ALA A 98 -12.19 -12.89 -3.99
N VAL A 99 -12.90 -12.12 -4.80
CA VAL A 99 -13.14 -10.69 -4.61
C VAL A 99 -14.64 -10.43 -4.68
N SER A 100 -15.11 -9.47 -3.89
CA SER A 100 -16.47 -8.94 -3.96
C SER A 100 -16.38 -7.42 -4.11
N VAL A 101 -16.70 -6.91 -5.29
CA VAL A 101 -16.82 -5.47 -5.56
C VAL A 101 -18.21 -5.00 -5.15
N LEU A 102 -18.30 -3.83 -4.52
CA LEU A 102 -19.58 -3.24 -4.13
C LEU A 102 -20.42 -2.95 -5.38
N PRO A 103 -21.69 -3.41 -5.44
CA PRO A 103 -22.58 -3.08 -6.54
C PRO A 103 -22.72 -1.55 -6.68
N GLY A 104 -22.64 -1.06 -7.92
CA GLY A 104 -22.73 0.38 -8.21
C GLY A 104 -21.38 1.10 -8.34
N TYR A 105 -20.26 0.39 -8.16
CA TYR A 105 -18.93 0.93 -8.46
C TYR A 105 -18.87 1.48 -9.90
N GLU A 106 -18.39 2.72 -10.01
CA GLU A 106 -18.32 3.46 -11.26
C GLU A 106 -17.16 4.47 -11.21
N ILE A 107 -16.31 4.46 -12.23
CA ILE A 107 -15.33 5.53 -12.44
C ILE A 107 -16.05 6.76 -13.00
N LEU A 108 -15.83 7.91 -12.36
CA LEU A 108 -16.39 9.20 -12.73
C LEU A 108 -15.26 10.05 -13.37
N PRO A 109 -15.32 10.30 -14.69
CA PRO A 109 -14.31 11.11 -15.38
C PRO A 109 -14.17 12.52 -14.78
N SER A 110 -12.96 13.06 -14.81
CA SER A 110 -12.70 14.44 -14.37
C SER A 110 -13.40 15.44 -15.30
N PRO A 111 -14.01 16.52 -14.77
CA PRO A 111 -14.49 17.61 -15.62
C PRO A 111 -13.34 18.44 -16.23
N VAL A 112 -12.12 18.32 -15.73
CA VAL A 112 -10.93 19.03 -16.24
C VAL A 112 -10.31 18.30 -17.42
N ASP A 113 -10.18 16.98 -17.31
CA ASP A 113 -9.60 16.10 -18.32
C ASP A 113 -10.29 14.72 -18.27
N PRO A 114 -11.39 14.54 -19.03
CA PRO A 114 -12.19 13.32 -18.98
C PRO A 114 -11.45 12.06 -19.46
N ASP A 115 -10.41 12.22 -20.28
CA ASP A 115 -9.66 11.09 -20.86
C ASP A 115 -8.53 10.63 -19.92
N ASN A 116 -8.25 11.37 -18.85
CA ASN A 116 -7.20 11.06 -17.91
C ASN A 116 -7.73 10.34 -16.66
N VAL A 117 -7.57 9.02 -16.65
CA VAL A 117 -8.02 8.15 -15.55
C VAL A 117 -7.41 8.51 -14.19
N ASN A 118 -6.18 9.05 -14.16
CA ASN A 118 -5.53 9.46 -12.91
C ASN A 118 -6.20 10.68 -12.25
N TRP A 119 -7.04 11.40 -13.01
CA TRP A 119 -7.79 12.56 -12.53
C TRP A 119 -9.26 12.22 -12.25
N SER A 120 -9.66 10.98 -12.53
CA SER A 120 -11.02 10.52 -12.31
C SER A 120 -11.30 10.34 -10.82
N SER A 121 -12.57 10.50 -10.46
CA SER A 121 -13.11 10.09 -9.16
C SER A 121 -13.75 8.72 -9.29
N ALA A 122 -14.19 8.15 -8.17
CA ALA A 122 -14.92 6.89 -8.19
C ALA A 122 -16.11 6.96 -7.22
N LYS A 123 -17.25 6.41 -7.67
CA LYS A 123 -18.44 6.18 -6.86
C LYS A 123 -18.42 4.72 -6.38
N ASP A 124 -18.86 4.49 -5.14
CA ASP A 124 -18.98 3.15 -4.54
C ASP A 124 -17.67 2.33 -4.65
N ASP A 125 -16.52 3.01 -4.54
CA ASP A 125 -15.16 2.46 -4.67
C ASP A 125 -14.74 1.60 -3.46
N LEU A 126 -15.40 0.46 -3.32
CA LEU A 126 -15.23 -0.46 -2.20
C LEU A 126 -15.23 -1.91 -2.68
N ALA A 127 -14.26 -2.68 -2.21
CA ALA A 127 -14.21 -4.11 -2.44
C ALA A 127 -13.73 -4.88 -1.21
N VAL A 128 -14.13 -6.15 -1.14
CA VAL A 128 -13.66 -7.11 -0.14
C VAL A 128 -12.87 -8.21 -0.83
N ILE A 129 -11.65 -8.41 -0.38
CA ILE A 129 -10.79 -9.53 -0.74
C ILE A 129 -11.03 -10.66 0.26
N HIS A 130 -11.28 -11.86 -0.26
CA HIS A 130 -11.36 -13.09 0.52
C HIS A 130 -10.02 -13.80 0.43
N LEU A 131 -9.33 -13.92 1.56
CA LEU A 131 -8.02 -14.54 1.63
C LEU A 131 -8.12 -16.07 1.38
N ASP A 132 -7.04 -16.66 0.87
CA ASP A 132 -6.94 -18.10 0.66
C ASP A 132 -6.93 -18.90 1.97
N ARG A 133 -6.40 -18.30 3.04
CA ARG A 133 -6.37 -18.84 4.40
C ARG A 133 -6.47 -17.72 5.43
N SER A 134 -7.09 -18.02 6.57
CA SER A 134 -7.15 -17.07 7.70
C SER A 134 -5.77 -16.72 8.26
N VAL A 135 -5.69 -15.58 8.93
CA VAL A 135 -4.52 -15.09 9.66
C VAL A 135 -4.79 -14.96 11.15
N ALA A 136 -3.75 -15.18 11.96
CA ALA A 136 -3.77 -14.91 13.40
C ALA A 136 -3.35 -13.46 13.69
N ILE A 137 -4.00 -12.50 13.03
CA ILE A 137 -3.78 -11.06 13.18
C ILE A 137 -5.08 -10.43 13.68
N ALA A 138 -4.98 -9.52 14.65
CA ALA A 138 -6.13 -8.77 15.13
C ALA A 138 -6.68 -7.84 14.03
N PRO A 139 -7.94 -8.03 13.57
CA PRO A 139 -8.56 -7.15 12.58
C PRO A 139 -8.90 -5.77 13.17
N VAL A 140 -9.01 -4.77 12.32
CA VAL A 140 -9.57 -3.45 12.72
C VAL A 140 -11.09 -3.52 12.74
N PRO A 141 -11.77 -2.99 13.77
CA PRO A 141 -13.22 -2.94 13.80
C PRO A 141 -13.76 -1.95 12.75
N ILE A 142 -14.87 -2.31 12.13
CA ILE A 142 -15.64 -1.40 11.28
C ILE A 142 -16.47 -0.49 12.17
N ALA A 143 -16.39 0.82 11.96
CA ALA A 143 -17.19 1.79 12.69
C ALA A 143 -18.69 1.60 12.35
N PRO A 144 -19.60 1.46 13.34
CA PRO A 144 -21.02 1.29 13.06
C PRO A 144 -21.74 2.61 12.75
N TRP A 145 -21.04 3.74 12.86
CA TRP A 145 -21.59 5.07 12.67
C TRP A 145 -20.61 5.95 11.90
N ARG A 146 -21.15 6.99 11.26
CA ARG A 146 -20.35 8.01 10.60
C ARG A 146 -19.70 8.91 11.66
N PRO A 147 -18.39 9.23 11.53
CA PRO A 147 -17.74 10.17 12.44
C PRO A 147 -18.35 11.57 12.28
N ARG A 148 -18.38 12.34 13.38
CA ARG A 148 -18.82 13.75 13.35
C ARG A 148 -17.76 14.61 12.67
N ALA A 149 -18.16 15.71 12.03
CA ALA A 149 -17.22 16.70 11.53
C ALA A 149 -16.26 17.16 12.65
N GLY A 150 -14.97 17.26 12.34
CA GLY A 150 -13.91 17.58 13.32
C GLY A 150 -13.42 16.39 14.15
N THR A 151 -13.96 15.18 13.97
CA THR A 151 -13.39 13.97 14.58
C THR A 151 -11.98 13.75 14.04
N ALA A 152 -10.99 13.69 14.93
CA ALA A 152 -9.62 13.35 14.55
C ALA A 152 -9.57 11.93 13.96
N ILE A 153 -8.89 11.78 12.84
CA ILE A 153 -8.65 10.48 12.19
C ILE A 153 -7.14 10.24 12.05
N SER A 154 -6.76 8.98 11.88
CA SER A 154 -5.40 8.59 11.53
C SER A 154 -5.43 7.78 10.25
N LEU A 155 -4.47 8.03 9.37
CA LEU A 155 -4.27 7.31 8.12
C LEU A 155 -2.95 6.54 8.20
N PHE A 156 -2.97 5.27 7.82
CA PHE A 156 -1.81 4.38 7.82
C PHE A 156 -1.59 3.88 6.40
N SER A 157 -0.39 4.10 5.86
CA SER A 157 -0.01 3.66 4.52
C SER A 157 1.51 3.68 4.36
N HIS A 158 1.99 2.98 3.33
CA HIS A 158 3.37 3.04 2.85
C HIS A 158 3.60 4.18 1.85
N GLY A 159 2.56 4.95 1.49
CA GLY A 159 2.68 6.13 0.63
C GLY A 159 2.91 5.83 -0.86
N THR A 160 2.44 4.70 -1.37
CA THR A 160 2.67 4.24 -2.76
C THR A 160 1.74 4.85 -3.81
N THR A 161 0.71 5.59 -3.40
CA THR A 161 -0.40 6.05 -4.27
C THR A 161 -0.25 7.47 -4.82
N GLY A 162 0.90 8.12 -4.58
CA GLY A 162 1.19 9.45 -5.14
C GLY A 162 2.15 9.36 -6.32
N ASP A 163 2.06 10.32 -7.24
CA ASP A 163 3.16 10.57 -8.18
C ASP A 163 4.45 10.80 -7.38
N ALA A 164 5.61 10.41 -7.92
CA ALA A 164 6.93 10.78 -7.38
C ALA A 164 7.21 12.31 -7.42
N TRP A 165 6.18 13.14 -7.57
CA TRP A 165 6.24 14.56 -7.88
C TRP A 165 6.36 15.41 -6.61
N ARG A 166 7.55 16.03 -6.48
CA ARG A 166 7.97 17.12 -5.57
C ARG A 166 8.54 16.74 -4.20
N SER A 167 9.63 15.97 -4.18
CA SER A 167 10.67 16.12 -3.15
C SER A 167 11.72 17.19 -3.49
N SER A 168 11.43 18.06 -4.46
CA SER A 168 12.27 19.19 -4.87
C SER A 168 11.47 20.50 -4.86
N ARG A 169 11.23 21.01 -3.66
CA ARG A 169 11.26 22.44 -3.37
C ARG A 169 11.91 22.65 -2.01
#